data_AF-A0A2N1RL69-F1
#
_entry.id   AF-A0A2N1RL69-F1
#
_cell.length_a   1.000
_cell.length_b   1.000
_cell.length_c   1.000
_cell.angle_alpha   90.00
_cell.angle_beta   90.00
_cell.angle_gamma   90.00
#
_symmetry.space_group_name_H-M   'P 1'
#
loop_
_entity.id
_entity.type
_entity.pdbx_description
1 polymer ?
#
loop_
_entity_poly.entity_id
_entity_poly.type
_entity_poly.pdbx_seq_one_letter_code
_entity_poly.pdbx_strand_id
1 'polypeptide(L)'
;MKFRSVLLIFLIITSISCSSKPDQIPQGTWNYDLLVNGVKAGRAVSSNTLEGDNYVIRSEMYLNMGSIENKSVQTVIETKDFKPVKLEVLNTVTDTTGVSSQDINKTATFNGKEVTLIAGDYKSRFTINDPFVLDGNYFFSELLKNNFEEGVIIKSHIYEPSVEIDTPILVIVEVKGMETVQIGNKSMKLLHIKQRIEKLKSMDIYMNEKGITEKIVIKMLNNVFELVRVE
;
A
#
# COMPACT_ATOMS: atom_id res chain seq x y z
N MET A 1 70.82 13.53 -8.87
CA MET A 1 69.85 12.42 -8.77
C MET A 1 69.47 12.22 -7.31
N LYS A 2 68.27 12.65 -6.89
CA LYS A 2 67.54 12.06 -5.75
C LYS A 2 66.06 12.34 -6.01
N PHE A 3 65.41 11.26 -6.43
CA PHE A 3 64.01 11.13 -6.79
C PHE A 3 63.23 10.78 -5.52
N ARG A 4 61.95 11.23 -5.46
CA ARG A 4 60.89 10.79 -4.53
C ARG A 4 60.98 11.40 -3.11
N SER A 5 59.92 11.90 -2.49
CA SER A 5 58.55 11.40 -2.49
C SER A 5 57.55 12.52 -2.24
N VAL A 6 56.72 12.84 -3.24
CA VAL A 6 55.43 13.52 -3.01
C VAL A 6 54.46 12.43 -2.57
N LEU A 7 54.19 12.36 -1.27
CA LEU A 7 53.16 11.48 -0.71
C LEU A 7 51.79 12.10 -1.04
N LEU A 8 51.24 11.75 -2.20
CA LEU A 8 49.86 12.08 -2.55
C LEU A 8 48.94 11.17 -1.71
N ILE A 9 48.45 11.68 -0.59
CA ILE A 9 47.37 11.03 0.18
C ILE A 9 46.10 11.18 -0.67
N PHE A 10 45.81 10.16 -1.47
CA PHE A 10 44.51 9.99 -2.11
C PHE A 10 43.52 9.61 -1.00
N LEU A 11 42.91 10.62 -0.38
CA LEU A 11 41.73 10.42 0.46
C LEU A 11 40.59 10.04 -0.49
N ILE A 12 40.45 8.74 -0.79
CA ILE A 12 39.26 8.21 -1.43
C ILE A 12 38.16 8.29 -0.37
N ILE A 13 37.52 9.45 -0.26
CA ILE A 13 36.19 9.55 0.33
C ILE A 13 35.30 8.82 -0.64
N THR A 14 35.17 7.50 -0.47
CA THR A 14 34.03 6.77 -1.02
C THR A 14 32.82 7.40 -0.34
N SER A 15 32.16 8.32 -1.02
CA SER A 15 30.78 8.65 -0.71
C SER A 15 30.03 7.33 -0.81
N ILE A 16 29.87 6.67 0.34
CA ILE A 16 28.82 5.69 0.55
C ILE A 16 27.60 6.45 0.10
N SER A 17 27.09 6.13 -1.09
CA SER A 17 25.76 6.54 -1.51
C SER A 17 24.86 5.96 -0.44
N CYS A 18 24.60 6.78 0.58
CA CYS A 18 23.70 6.48 1.66
C CYS A 18 22.36 6.40 0.95
N SER A 19 21.99 5.20 0.50
CA SER A 19 20.64 4.92 0.04
C SER A 19 19.78 5.11 1.28
N SER A 20 19.28 6.32 1.47
CA SER A 20 18.42 6.68 2.57
C SER A 20 17.18 5.81 2.49
N LYS A 21 16.96 5.03 3.54
CA LYS A 21 15.72 4.31 3.75
C LYS A 21 14.74 5.23 4.47
N PRO A 22 13.44 4.98 4.37
CA PRO A 22 12.46 5.79 5.10
C PRO A 22 12.71 5.68 6.61
N ASP A 23 12.58 6.80 7.32
CA ASP A 23 12.77 6.93 8.77
C ASP A 23 11.47 7.13 9.55
N GLN A 24 10.38 7.44 8.85
CA GLN A 24 9.04 7.60 9.41
C GLN A 24 7.96 7.20 8.40
N ILE A 25 6.74 7.01 8.91
CA ILE A 25 5.55 6.79 8.07
C ILE A 25 5.30 8.07 7.26
N PRO A 26 5.27 8.00 5.91
CA PRO A 26 5.07 9.16 5.08
C PRO A 26 3.65 9.70 5.25
N GLN A 27 3.53 11.01 5.39
CA GLN A 27 2.26 11.72 5.42
C GLN A 27 2.11 12.58 4.17
N GLY A 28 0.90 12.67 3.64
CA GLY A 28 0.61 13.44 2.44
C GLY A 28 -0.45 12.79 1.56
N THR A 29 -0.55 13.29 0.34
CA THR A 29 -1.47 12.80 -0.70
C THR A 29 -0.71 12.61 -1.99
N TRP A 30 -0.93 11.47 -2.65
CA TRP A 30 -0.23 11.08 -3.86
C TRP A 30 -1.23 10.62 -4.92
N ASN A 31 -1.05 11.12 -6.13
CA ASN A 31 -1.86 10.77 -7.28
C ASN A 31 -1.14 9.72 -8.12
N TYR A 32 -1.92 8.83 -8.72
CA TYR A 32 -1.42 7.74 -9.53
C TYR A 32 -2.26 7.60 -10.79
N ASP A 33 -1.61 7.28 -11.90
CA ASP A 33 -2.26 6.68 -13.04
C ASP A 33 -2.51 5.20 -12.75
N LEU A 34 -3.72 4.73 -13.06
CA LEU A 34 -4.10 3.33 -12.99
C LEU A 34 -4.05 2.74 -14.39
N LEU A 35 -3.21 1.72 -14.58
CA LEU A 35 -3.11 0.95 -15.80
C LEU A 35 -3.66 -0.44 -15.56
N VAL A 36 -4.33 -1.00 -16.56
CA VAL A 36 -4.77 -2.39 -16.61
C VAL A 36 -4.11 -3.03 -17.81
N ASN A 37 -3.32 -4.07 -17.56
CA ASN A 37 -2.55 -4.78 -18.59
C ASN A 37 -1.73 -3.83 -19.48
N GLY A 38 -1.10 -2.82 -18.86
CA GLY A 38 -0.26 -1.81 -19.53
C GLY A 38 -1.00 -0.65 -20.20
N VAL A 39 -2.34 -0.64 -20.20
CA VAL A 39 -3.14 0.44 -20.79
C VAL A 39 -3.73 1.31 -19.69
N LYS A 40 -3.61 2.64 -19.79
CA LYS A 40 -4.22 3.57 -18.84
C LYS A 40 -5.74 3.39 -18.83
N ALA A 41 -6.27 2.99 -17.69
CA ALA A 41 -7.68 2.70 -17.48
C ALA A 41 -8.31 3.62 -16.40
N GLY A 42 -7.50 4.43 -15.72
CA GLY A 42 -8.05 5.36 -14.74
C GLY A 42 -6.98 6.06 -13.91
N ARG A 43 -7.33 6.34 -12.65
CA ARG A 43 -6.49 7.05 -11.69
C ARG A 43 -6.74 6.55 -10.27
N ALA A 44 -5.76 6.74 -9.39
CA ALA A 44 -5.93 6.53 -7.97
C ALA A 44 -5.35 7.72 -7.18
N VAL A 45 -5.87 7.93 -5.99
CA VAL A 45 -5.37 8.90 -5.02
C VAL A 45 -5.20 8.17 -3.71
N SER A 46 -4.01 8.22 -3.12
CA SER A 46 -3.77 7.70 -1.78
C SER A 46 -3.34 8.83 -0.88
N SER A 47 -3.90 8.90 0.32
CA SER A 47 -3.47 9.84 1.35
C SER A 47 -3.26 9.15 2.68
N ASN A 48 -2.31 9.67 3.45
CA ASN A 48 -2.02 9.22 4.81
C ASN A 48 -1.84 10.45 5.70
N THR A 49 -2.70 10.59 6.70
CA THR A 49 -2.70 11.71 7.64
C THR A 49 -2.69 11.21 9.07
N LEU A 50 -2.12 12.01 9.97
CA LEU A 50 -2.26 11.81 11.41
C LEU A 50 -3.30 12.80 11.94
N GLU A 51 -4.46 12.29 12.33
CA GLU A 51 -5.58 13.08 12.83
C GLU A 51 -5.77 12.79 14.33
N GLY A 52 -5.22 13.68 15.16
CA GLY A 52 -5.15 13.46 16.61
C GLY A 52 -4.26 12.27 16.97
N ASP A 53 -4.89 11.20 17.46
CA ASP A 53 -4.22 9.95 17.86
C ASP A 53 -4.40 8.80 16.87
N ASN A 54 -4.98 9.07 15.70
CA ASN A 54 -5.24 8.07 14.69
C ASN A 54 -4.52 8.37 13.39
N TYR A 55 -3.98 7.34 12.76
CA TYR A 55 -3.66 7.37 11.34
C TYR A 55 -4.94 7.18 10.54
N VAL A 56 -5.12 8.03 9.53
CA VAL A 56 -6.22 7.96 8.57
C VAL A 56 -5.62 7.78 7.18
N ILE A 57 -5.84 6.61 6.61
CA ILE A 57 -5.38 6.25 5.28
C ILE A 57 -6.60 6.20 4.38
N ARG A 58 -6.57 6.96 3.29
CA ARG A 58 -7.67 6.98 2.32
C ARG A 58 -7.12 6.65 0.95
N SER A 59 -7.72 5.66 0.32
CA SER A 59 -7.38 5.21 -1.03
C SER A 59 -8.62 5.33 -1.90
N GLU A 60 -8.53 6.20 -2.90
CA GLU A 60 -9.54 6.35 -3.94
C GLU A 60 -9.01 5.75 -5.23
N MET A 61 -9.84 4.97 -5.91
CA MET A 61 -9.55 4.42 -7.22
C MET A 61 -10.72 4.70 -8.14
N TYR A 62 -10.41 5.22 -9.31
CA TYR A 62 -11.34 5.39 -10.40
C TYR A 62 -10.84 4.57 -11.59
N LEU A 63 -11.68 3.69 -12.07
CA LEU A 63 -11.40 2.77 -13.17
C LEU A 63 -12.53 2.91 -14.20
N ASN A 64 -12.17 3.09 -15.46
CA ASN A 64 -13.09 3.05 -16.58
C ASN A 64 -12.61 1.95 -17.55
N MET A 65 -13.46 0.96 -17.76
CA MET A 65 -13.21 -0.18 -18.64
C MET A 65 -14.40 -0.37 -19.59
N GLY A 66 -14.37 0.31 -20.73
CA GLY A 66 -15.39 0.17 -21.76
C GLY A 66 -16.74 0.70 -21.30
N SER A 67 -17.70 -0.20 -21.07
CA SER A 67 -19.05 0.16 -20.61
C SER A 67 -19.19 0.22 -19.09
N ILE A 68 -18.11 0.02 -18.33
CA ILE A 68 -18.17 -0.04 -16.86
C ILE A 68 -17.25 1.03 -16.27
N GLU A 69 -17.83 1.87 -15.42
CA GLU A 69 -17.10 2.74 -14.51
C GLU A 69 -17.15 2.18 -13.09
N ASN A 70 -16.00 2.16 -12.44
CA ASN A 70 -15.86 1.74 -11.06
C ASN A 70 -15.16 2.84 -10.26
N LYS A 71 -15.80 3.28 -9.18
CA LYS A 71 -15.19 4.17 -8.20
C LYS A 71 -15.15 3.47 -6.85
N SER A 72 -13.96 3.25 -6.34
CA SER A 72 -13.73 2.68 -5.01
C SER A 72 -13.11 3.73 -4.10
N VAL A 73 -13.60 3.84 -2.88
CA VAL A 73 -13.00 4.63 -1.80
C VAL A 73 -12.88 3.72 -0.59
N GLN A 74 -11.66 3.56 -0.11
CA GLN A 74 -11.37 2.83 1.12
C GLN A 74 -10.77 3.80 2.14
N THR A 75 -11.30 3.81 3.35
CA THR A 75 -10.74 4.56 4.48
C THR A 75 -10.40 3.58 5.59
N VAL A 76 -9.13 3.56 5.98
CA VAL A 76 -8.59 2.78 7.10
C VAL A 76 -8.25 3.77 8.22
N ILE A 77 -8.80 3.53 9.40
CA ILE A 77 -8.49 4.29 10.61
C ILE A 77 -7.94 3.32 11.65
N GLU A 78 -6.76 3.64 12.16
CA GLU A 78 -6.08 2.90 13.21
C GLU A 78 -5.39 3.86 14.18
N THR A 79 -5.16 3.41 15.40
CA THR A 79 -4.45 4.20 16.41
C THR A 79 -2.95 4.35 16.06
N LYS A 80 -2.23 5.22 16.79
CA LYS A 80 -0.75 5.33 16.68
C LYS A 80 0.01 4.04 16.98
N ASP A 81 -0.58 3.12 17.76
CA ASP A 81 -0.07 1.77 18.00
C ASP A 81 -0.68 0.72 17.06
N PHE A 82 -1.28 1.18 15.96
CA PHE A 82 -1.79 0.38 14.83
C PHE A 82 -2.88 -0.61 15.21
N LYS A 83 -3.69 -0.27 16.22
CA LYS A 83 -4.90 -1.02 16.56
C LYS A 83 -6.05 -0.59 15.63
N PRO A 84 -6.81 -1.54 15.06
CA PRO A 84 -7.97 -1.22 14.23
C PRO A 84 -8.99 -0.34 14.96
N VAL A 85 -9.49 0.70 14.27
CA VAL A 85 -10.58 1.57 14.76
C VAL A 85 -11.76 1.55 13.81
N LYS A 86 -11.51 1.72 12.50
CA LYS A 86 -12.55 1.72 11.47
C LYS A 86 -12.01 1.30 10.11
N LEU A 87 -12.81 0.57 9.34
CA LEU A 87 -12.60 0.30 7.93
C LEU A 87 -13.89 0.66 7.18
N GLU A 88 -13.80 1.59 6.23
CA GLU A 88 -14.89 1.94 5.32
C GLU A 88 -14.50 1.58 3.90
N VAL A 89 -15.40 0.94 3.18
CA VAL A 89 -15.26 0.62 1.76
C VAL A 89 -16.54 1.03 1.06
N LEU A 90 -16.44 2.06 0.22
CA LEU A 90 -17.49 2.48 -0.69
C LEU A 90 -17.06 2.12 -2.10
N ASN A 91 -17.88 1.33 -2.79
CA ASN A 91 -17.65 0.96 -4.16
C ASN A 91 -18.91 1.24 -4.99
N THR A 92 -18.79 2.10 -5.99
CA THR A 92 -19.83 2.42 -6.95
C THR A 92 -19.45 1.84 -8.30
N VAL A 93 -20.30 0.97 -8.85
CA VAL A 93 -20.20 0.43 -10.20
C VAL A 93 -21.32 1.02 -11.03
N THR A 94 -20.98 1.67 -12.14
CA THR A 94 -21.95 2.27 -13.05
C THR A 94 -21.76 1.73 -14.46
N ASP A 95 -22.85 1.31 -15.09
CA ASP A 95 -22.90 1.04 -16.53
C ASP A 95 -22.95 2.39 -17.27
N THR A 96 -21.97 2.67 -18.12
CA THR A 96 -21.84 3.95 -18.83
C THR A 96 -22.91 4.14 -19.91
N THR A 97 -23.73 3.11 -20.19
CA THR A 97 -24.97 3.25 -20.97
C THR A 97 -26.11 3.87 -20.15
N GLY A 98 -25.92 4.09 -18.84
CA GLY A 98 -26.85 4.76 -17.93
C GLY A 98 -27.97 3.86 -17.39
N VAL A 99 -27.92 2.56 -17.66
CA VAL A 99 -29.00 1.61 -17.36
C VAL A 99 -28.95 1.12 -15.90
N SER A 100 -27.77 1.05 -15.29
CA SER A 100 -27.63 0.56 -13.92
C SER A 100 -26.47 1.21 -13.16
N SER A 101 -26.70 1.47 -11.88
CA SER A 101 -25.67 1.85 -10.91
C SER A 101 -25.89 1.04 -9.65
N GLN A 102 -24.80 0.53 -9.08
CA GLN A 102 -24.81 -0.25 -7.86
C GLN A 102 -23.79 0.33 -6.87
N ASP A 103 -24.27 0.66 -5.68
CA ASP A 103 -23.43 1.07 -4.56
C ASP A 103 -23.28 -0.09 -3.58
N ILE A 104 -22.04 -0.37 -3.22
CA ILE A 104 -21.65 -1.35 -2.20
C ILE A 104 -20.92 -0.56 -1.12
N ASN A 105 -21.58 -0.35 0.01
CA ASN A 105 -21.00 0.30 1.17
C ASN A 105 -20.84 -0.71 2.31
N LYS A 106 -19.61 -0.84 2.81
CA LYS A 106 -19.26 -1.63 3.99
C LYS A 106 -18.54 -0.75 4.99
N THR A 107 -18.99 -0.78 6.24
CA THR A 107 -18.33 -0.11 7.36
C THR A 107 -18.14 -1.12 8.48
N ALA A 108 -16.88 -1.35 8.88
CA ALA A 108 -16.53 -2.09 10.07
C ALA A 108 -15.97 -1.14 11.13
N THR A 109 -16.50 -1.21 12.35
CA THR A 109 -15.93 -0.52 13.52
C THR A 109 -15.42 -1.54 14.53
N PHE A 110 -14.33 -1.21 15.20
CA PHE A 110 -13.59 -2.12 16.04
C PHE A 110 -13.54 -1.62 17.49
N ASN A 111 -13.78 -2.54 18.42
CA ASN A 111 -13.54 -2.34 19.85
C ASN A 111 -12.73 -3.53 20.36
N GLY A 112 -11.41 -3.45 20.19
CA GLY A 112 -10.52 -4.59 20.37
C GLY A 112 -10.85 -5.70 19.37
N LYS A 113 -11.27 -6.87 19.88
CA LYS A 113 -11.62 -8.04 19.06
C LYS A 113 -13.07 -8.03 18.56
N GLU A 114 -13.90 -7.15 19.11
CA GLU A 114 -15.29 -7.05 18.72
C GLU A 114 -15.42 -6.17 17.48
N VAL A 115 -16.16 -6.66 16.49
CA VAL A 115 -16.39 -6.00 15.21
C VAL A 115 -17.88 -5.76 15.05
N THR A 116 -18.25 -4.53 14.70
CA THR A 116 -19.58 -4.21 14.18
C THR A 116 -19.46 -3.93 12.69
N LEU A 117 -20.07 -4.79 11.86
CA LEU A 117 -20.10 -4.67 10.40
C LEU A 117 -21.48 -4.18 9.95
N ILE A 118 -21.49 -3.14 9.12
CA ILE A 118 -22.67 -2.64 8.40
C ILE A 118 -22.38 -2.78 6.91
N ALA A 119 -23.24 -3.48 6.17
CA ALA A 119 -23.11 -3.72 4.73
C ALA A 119 -24.48 -3.59 4.05
N GLY A 120 -24.81 -2.40 3.55
CA GLY A 120 -26.18 -2.08 3.14
C GLY A 120 -27.15 -2.21 4.33
N ASP A 121 -28.24 -2.97 4.16
CA ASP A 121 -29.23 -3.24 5.22
C ASP A 121 -28.75 -4.29 6.24
N TYR A 122 -27.64 -4.97 5.96
CA TYR A 122 -27.07 -5.96 6.87
C TYR A 122 -26.28 -5.28 7.98
N LYS A 123 -26.61 -5.60 9.23
CA LYS A 123 -25.84 -5.21 10.42
C LYS A 123 -25.53 -6.44 11.25
N SER A 124 -24.26 -6.61 11.61
CA SER A 124 -23.80 -7.72 12.44
C SER A 124 -22.77 -7.26 13.46
N ARG A 125 -22.73 -7.99 14.58
CA ARG A 125 -21.73 -7.81 15.63
C ARG A 125 -21.19 -9.18 16.01
N PHE A 126 -19.88 -9.34 15.95
CA PHE A 126 -19.22 -10.61 16.23
C PHE A 126 -17.83 -10.36 16.82
N THR A 127 -17.18 -11.42 17.30
CA THR A 127 -15.83 -11.37 17.85
C THR A 127 -14.89 -12.16 16.97
N ILE A 128 -13.77 -11.55 16.61
CA ILE A 128 -12.66 -12.25 15.93
C ILE A 128 -11.70 -12.73 17.01
N ASN A 129 -11.55 -14.04 17.13
CA ASN A 129 -10.74 -14.63 18.19
C ASN A 129 -9.23 -14.48 17.92
N ASP A 130 -8.84 -14.54 16.65
CA ASP A 130 -7.45 -14.44 16.23
C ASP A 130 -6.96 -12.99 16.20
N PRO A 131 -5.65 -12.74 16.43
CA PRO A 131 -5.08 -11.41 16.26
C PRO A 131 -5.20 -10.94 14.81
N PHE A 132 -5.61 -9.69 14.62
CA PHE A 132 -5.69 -9.07 13.30
C PHE A 132 -5.31 -7.59 13.35
N VAL A 133 -4.94 -7.07 12.18
CA VAL A 133 -4.69 -5.65 11.91
C VAL A 133 -5.51 -5.21 10.70
N LEU A 134 -5.46 -3.93 10.35
CA LEU A 134 -5.96 -3.45 9.05
C LEU A 134 -4.78 -3.40 8.06
N ASP A 135 -5.08 -3.49 6.75
CA ASP A 135 -4.10 -3.24 5.69
C ASP A 135 -3.82 -1.72 5.60
N GLY A 136 -3.17 -1.20 6.64
CA GLY A 136 -2.85 0.19 6.87
C GLY A 136 -1.35 0.42 7.14
N ASN A 137 -1.00 1.33 8.04
CA ASN A 137 0.39 1.64 8.38
C ASN A 137 1.06 0.58 9.25
N TYR A 138 0.33 -0.42 9.80
CA TYR A 138 0.93 -1.52 10.57
C TYR A 138 2.16 -2.11 9.87
N PHE A 139 2.03 -2.54 8.61
CA PHE A 139 3.13 -3.17 7.88
C PHE A 139 4.29 -2.21 7.63
N PHE A 140 4.00 -0.93 7.36
CA PHE A 140 5.03 0.09 7.22
C PHE A 140 5.78 0.31 8.55
N SER A 141 5.08 0.28 9.68
CA SER A 141 5.68 0.40 11.01
C SER A 141 6.62 -0.78 11.31
N GLU A 142 6.23 -2.00 10.93
CA GLU A 142 7.06 -3.18 11.08
C GLU A 142 8.30 -3.11 10.17
N LEU A 143 8.15 -2.57 8.96
CA LEU A 143 9.28 -2.33 8.06
C LEU A 143 10.27 -1.30 8.64
N LEU A 144 9.77 -0.22 9.24
CA LEU A 144 10.59 0.79 9.93
C LEU A 144 11.36 0.19 11.10
N LYS A 145 10.71 -0.62 11.95
CA LYS A 145 11.38 -1.31 13.08
C LYS A 145 12.52 -2.20 12.63
N ASN A 146 12.43 -2.76 11.43
CA ASN A 146 13.46 -3.61 10.82
C ASN A 146 14.35 -2.84 9.83
N ASN A 147 14.32 -1.51 9.83
CA ASN A 147 15.10 -0.64 8.96
C ASN A 147 15.04 -1.02 7.48
N PHE A 148 13.92 -1.56 6.99
CA PHE A 148 13.76 -2.10 5.63
C PHE A 148 14.99 -2.94 5.18
N GLU A 149 15.53 -3.78 6.05
CA GLU A 149 16.65 -4.66 5.70
C GLU A 149 16.21 -5.70 4.65
N GLU A 150 17.09 -5.97 3.68
CA GLU A 150 16.84 -6.96 2.64
C GLU A 150 16.66 -8.35 3.25
N GLY A 151 15.65 -9.08 2.77
CA GLY A 151 15.31 -10.40 3.29
C GLY A 151 14.42 -10.40 4.53
N VAL A 152 14.09 -9.24 5.10
CA VAL A 152 13.09 -9.13 6.17
C VAL A 152 11.73 -9.62 5.65
N ILE A 153 11.08 -10.48 6.45
CA ILE A 153 9.74 -11.00 6.18
C ILE A 153 8.84 -10.67 7.37
N ILE A 154 7.78 -9.92 7.11
CA ILE A 154 6.74 -9.57 8.07
C ILE A 154 5.49 -10.38 7.73
N LYS A 155 4.86 -10.98 8.75
CA LYS A 155 3.62 -11.76 8.60
C LYS A 155 2.61 -11.26 9.61
N SER A 156 1.39 -11.01 9.15
CA SER A 156 0.26 -10.67 10.02
C SER A 156 -1.04 -11.05 9.34
N HIS A 157 -2.12 -11.14 10.11
CA HIS A 157 -3.45 -11.35 9.56
C HIS A 157 -4.19 -10.01 9.46
N ILE A 158 -4.83 -9.77 8.32
CA ILE A 158 -5.68 -8.59 8.13
C ILE A 158 -7.15 -8.96 8.23
N TYR A 159 -7.96 -8.01 8.69
CA TYR A 159 -9.40 -8.08 8.53
C TYR A 159 -9.81 -7.54 7.16
N GLU A 160 -10.44 -8.38 6.32
CA GLU A 160 -10.89 -8.03 4.96
C GLU A 160 -12.31 -8.57 4.69
N PRO A 161 -13.36 -7.79 5.02
CA PRO A 161 -14.77 -8.23 4.98
C PRO A 161 -15.34 -8.36 3.56
N SER A 162 -14.55 -8.09 2.52
CA SER A 162 -14.92 -8.41 1.14
C SER A 162 -14.73 -9.89 0.79
N VAL A 163 -14.01 -10.64 1.63
CA VAL A 163 -13.62 -12.03 1.33
C VAL A 163 -14.15 -12.99 2.38
N GLU A 164 -13.78 -12.77 3.65
CA GLU A 164 -14.29 -13.53 4.79
C GLU A 164 -14.76 -12.55 5.87
N ILE A 165 -15.93 -12.80 6.45
CA ILE A 165 -16.56 -11.84 7.37
C ILE A 165 -15.90 -11.87 8.75
N ASP A 166 -15.52 -13.04 9.26
CA ASP A 166 -15.07 -13.25 10.63
C ASP A 166 -13.68 -13.89 10.75
N THR A 167 -13.08 -14.25 9.63
CA THR A 167 -11.80 -14.96 9.58
C THR A 167 -10.73 -14.05 8.95
N PRO A 168 -9.70 -13.62 9.71
CA PRO A 168 -8.60 -12.84 9.19
C PRO A 168 -7.77 -13.57 8.13
N ILE A 169 -7.20 -12.82 7.20
CA ILE A 169 -6.45 -13.35 6.05
C ILE A 169 -4.96 -13.07 6.23
N LEU A 170 -4.12 -14.09 6.03
CA LEU A 170 -2.67 -13.94 6.14
C LEU A 170 -2.13 -13.01 5.04
N VAL A 171 -1.32 -12.05 5.47
CA VAL A 171 -0.50 -11.19 4.62
C VAL A 171 0.96 -11.43 4.94
N ILE A 172 1.77 -11.52 3.87
CA ILE A 172 3.22 -11.66 3.94
C ILE A 172 3.83 -10.48 3.18
N VAL A 173 4.70 -9.73 3.85
CA VAL A 173 5.48 -8.62 3.27
C VAL A 173 6.96 -8.98 3.33
N GLU A 174 7.66 -8.92 2.21
CA GLU A 174 9.08 -9.25 2.07
C GLU A 174 9.83 -8.08 1.46
N VAL A 175 10.95 -7.69 2.07
CA VAL A 175 11.85 -6.67 1.51
C VAL A 175 12.83 -7.35 0.55
N LYS A 176 12.80 -6.96 -0.73
CA LYS A 176 13.70 -7.49 -1.76
C LYS A 176 14.99 -6.70 -1.93
N GLY A 177 15.09 -5.53 -1.29
CA GLY A 177 16.24 -4.65 -1.40
C GLY A 177 16.04 -3.56 -2.46
N MET A 178 17.12 -2.90 -2.84
CA MET A 178 17.07 -1.81 -3.83
C MET A 178 17.16 -2.37 -5.25
N GLU A 179 16.26 -1.96 -6.12
CA GLU A 179 16.22 -2.35 -7.53
C GLU A 179 16.17 -1.10 -8.43
N THR A 180 16.83 -1.16 -9.59
CA THR A 180 16.66 -0.13 -10.62
C THR A 180 15.46 -0.48 -11.48
N VAL A 181 14.44 0.35 -11.46
CA VAL A 181 13.16 0.13 -12.14
C VAL A 181 12.91 1.24 -13.15
N GLN A 182 12.36 0.86 -14.31
CA GLN A 182 11.92 1.80 -15.32
C GLN A 182 10.47 2.21 -15.08
N ILE A 183 10.22 3.51 -14.89
CA ILE A 183 8.89 4.10 -14.74
C ILE A 183 8.71 5.15 -15.84
N GLY A 184 7.93 4.79 -16.86
CA GLY A 184 7.86 5.57 -18.11
C GLY A 184 9.25 5.73 -18.73
N ASN A 185 9.70 6.97 -18.92
CA ASN A 185 11.02 7.27 -19.47
C ASN A 185 12.11 7.48 -18.40
N LYS A 186 11.77 7.36 -17.10
CA LYS A 186 12.72 7.55 -16.00
C LYS A 186 13.22 6.20 -15.48
N SER A 187 14.52 6.09 -15.27
CA SER A 187 15.14 4.97 -14.53
C SER A 187 15.38 5.43 -13.09
N MET A 188 14.87 4.68 -12.12
CA MET A 188 14.89 5.05 -10.71
C MET A 188 15.39 3.88 -9.87
N LYS A 189 16.27 4.16 -8.91
CA LYS A 189 16.68 3.17 -7.90
C LYS A 189 15.70 3.23 -6.73
N LEU A 190 14.87 2.21 -6.57
CA LEU A 190 13.76 2.17 -5.62
C LEU A 190 13.88 0.95 -4.71
N LEU A 191 13.35 1.05 -3.50
CA LEU A 191 13.20 -0.07 -2.60
C LEU A 191 12.05 -0.96 -3.11
N HIS A 192 12.33 -2.24 -3.33
CA HIS A 192 11.33 -3.22 -3.75
C HIS A 192 10.81 -4.02 -2.56
N ILE A 193 9.50 -3.99 -2.39
CA ILE A 193 8.77 -4.75 -1.38
C ILE A 193 7.77 -5.66 -2.11
N LYS A 194 7.74 -6.94 -1.74
CA LYS A 194 6.72 -7.88 -2.20
C LYS A 194 5.68 -8.06 -1.10
N GLN A 195 4.42 -7.88 -1.43
CA GLN A 195 3.31 -8.19 -0.54
C GLN A 195 2.43 -9.27 -1.17
N ARG A 196 2.03 -10.26 -0.38
CA ARG A 196 1.08 -11.31 -0.78
C ARG A 196 -0.04 -11.34 0.23
N ILE A 197 -1.26 -11.15 -0.24
CA ILE A 197 -2.48 -11.38 0.54
C ILE A 197 -3.02 -12.73 0.11
N GLU A 198 -3.06 -13.68 1.03
CA GLU A 198 -3.39 -15.07 0.71
C GLU A 198 -4.73 -15.16 -0.02
N LYS A 199 -4.79 -15.97 -1.08
CA LYS A 199 -5.98 -16.22 -1.92
C LYS A 199 -6.53 -15.01 -2.69
N LEU A 200 -5.94 -13.82 -2.58
CA LEU A 200 -6.47 -12.60 -3.21
C LEU A 200 -5.55 -12.02 -4.28
N LYS A 201 -4.41 -11.48 -3.86
CA LYS A 201 -3.53 -10.70 -4.74
C LYS A 201 -2.09 -10.77 -4.28
N SER A 202 -1.18 -10.56 -5.22
CA SER A 202 0.21 -10.24 -4.93
C SER A 202 0.55 -8.85 -5.48
N MET A 203 1.47 -8.17 -4.82
CA MET A 203 1.87 -6.80 -5.14
C MET A 203 3.38 -6.68 -5.10
N ASP A 204 3.95 -6.10 -6.15
CA ASP A 204 5.32 -5.58 -6.16
C ASP A 204 5.23 -4.07 -5.96
N ILE A 205 5.72 -3.58 -4.83
CA ILE A 205 5.68 -2.18 -4.41
C ILE A 205 7.09 -1.60 -4.54
N TYR A 206 7.22 -0.48 -5.25
CA TYR A 206 8.47 0.22 -5.48
C TYR A 206 8.42 1.60 -4.83
N MET A 207 9.28 1.82 -3.85
CA MET A 207 9.23 2.94 -2.93
C MET A 207 10.51 3.77 -2.99
N ASN A 208 10.37 5.09 -2.93
CA ASN A 208 11.51 5.99 -2.86
C ASN A 208 12.06 6.11 -1.42
N GLU A 209 13.16 6.85 -1.27
CA GLU A 209 13.83 7.09 0.03
C GLU A 209 12.96 7.78 1.09
N LYS A 210 11.88 8.46 0.69
CA LYS A 210 10.94 9.12 1.60
C LYS A 210 9.79 8.22 2.04
N GLY A 211 9.80 6.96 1.64
CA GLY A 211 8.72 6.02 1.94
C GLY A 211 7.54 6.11 0.99
N ILE A 212 7.62 6.98 -0.04
CA ILE A 212 6.51 7.20 -0.96
C ILE A 212 6.60 6.18 -2.09
N THR A 213 5.48 5.53 -2.38
CA THR A 213 5.39 4.59 -3.48
C THR A 213 5.42 5.31 -4.83
N GLU A 214 6.34 4.90 -5.70
CA GLU A 214 6.45 5.40 -7.07
C GLU A 214 5.72 4.49 -8.06
N LYS A 215 5.69 3.18 -7.77
CA LYS A 215 4.99 2.19 -8.59
C LYS A 215 4.47 1.02 -7.75
N ILE A 216 3.29 0.52 -8.08
CA ILE A 216 2.77 -0.77 -7.60
C ILE A 216 2.39 -1.62 -8.81
N VAL A 217 2.75 -2.90 -8.81
CA VAL A 217 2.23 -3.90 -9.75
C VAL A 217 1.40 -4.89 -8.95
N ILE A 218 0.10 -4.91 -9.17
CA ILE A 218 -0.87 -5.78 -8.48
C ILE A 218 -1.27 -6.89 -9.44
N LYS A 219 -1.06 -8.14 -9.05
CA LYS A 219 -1.50 -9.32 -9.78
C LYS A 219 -2.67 -9.94 -9.05
N MET A 220 -3.82 -9.99 -9.71
CA MET A 220 -5.06 -10.54 -9.16
C MET A 220 -5.80 -11.32 -10.26
N LEU A 221 -5.97 -12.62 -10.04
CA LEU A 221 -6.52 -13.55 -11.04
C LEU A 221 -5.78 -13.42 -12.39
N ASN A 222 -6.50 -13.07 -13.46
CA ASN A 222 -5.96 -12.92 -14.81
C ASN A 222 -5.59 -11.48 -15.18
N ASN A 223 -5.65 -10.54 -14.22
CA ASN A 223 -5.39 -9.12 -14.47
C ASN A 223 -4.10 -8.67 -13.78
N VAL A 224 -3.38 -7.79 -14.46
CA VAL A 224 -2.28 -7.01 -13.89
C VAL A 224 -2.72 -5.56 -13.85
N PHE A 225 -2.80 -5.00 -12.64
CA PHE A 225 -3.01 -3.58 -12.43
C PHE A 225 -1.68 -2.93 -12.09
N GLU A 226 -1.42 -1.75 -12.63
CA GLU A 226 -0.26 -0.95 -12.24
C GLU A 226 -0.73 0.41 -11.76
N LEU A 227 -0.19 0.84 -10.61
CA LEU A 227 -0.30 2.21 -10.14
C LEU A 227 1.04 2.88 -10.37
N VAL A 228 1.06 4.00 -11.09
CA VAL A 228 2.27 4.77 -11.38
C VAL A 228 2.08 6.19 -10.89
N ARG A 229 2.97 6.67 -10.03
CA ARG A 229 2.83 7.99 -9.42
C ARG A 229 2.89 9.11 -10.47
N VAL A 230 2.01 10.09 -10.32
CA VAL A 230 1.98 11.32 -11.10
C VAL A 230 2.59 12.44 -10.25
N GLU A 231 3.61 13.12 -10.79
CA GLU A 231 4.25 14.31 -10.19
C GLU A 231 3.40 15.56 -10.39
#